data_AF-A0A3A9F8R6-F1
#
_entry.id   AF-A0A3A9F8R6-F1
#
_cell.length_a   1.000
_cell.length_b   1.000
_cell.length_c   1.000
_cell.angle_alpha   90.00
_cell.angle_beta   90.00
_cell.angle_gamma   90.00
#
_symmetry.space_group_name_H-M   'P 1'
#
loop_
_entity.id
_entity.type
_entity.pdbx_description
1 polymer ?
#
loop_
_entity_poly.entity_id
_entity_poly.type
_entity_poly.pdbx_seq_one_letter_code
_entity_poly.pdbx_strand_id
1 'polypeptide(L)'
;MSNYIVRSGHNILSNIATLTIKHFGGYYNGNCVSKACERFLQMAGLLPDEEFLGWQLSPDKEEGWTNFVFSSRDAKVTAEDFNWIFQECAEADAESAETPDDIYREQRKVYALRCLPPAVEDRKNADSGWDDGYQDLSGWCNYVKDMLGMIREAKGDVRIVFGADRDRGDGRGMILFGLPGEITLRMRAVIALAFPGTVAEELGEKELSEEHACLLPMECLRCGMYRLLEALTSTQEETGDAGEDIDDLCGDDEEYTCVSFDENIADDMPIDGLELSVRTYNCLRRAGIYTVGELRGMKEENLMKIPKLKREGVEEVKEKLSRLEGQQTAGELAAPDYSAMLDELVGLGEVKKQVKKIAAFARMKQDISKMGGREMPVVLNMEFTGNPGTAKTTVARILAGIFHEYGLLSDGEIVEVGRAELVAKYIGQTAGLVKSAFQKARGRILFIDEAYSLVDDREGSFGDEAINTIVQEMENNRENTIVIFAGYPDKMERFFSRNPGLRSRVPFRIRFEDYSADEMAQIAEQEARKRGFTIEPQAKAKVESLCRAAKKFPDMGNGRFCRNLVENAILEYASRNYGNSGEEPNRDFCLTEEDFVLSDTAAKSKAARPIGFAA
;
A
#
# COMPACT_ATOMS: atom_id res chain seq x y z
N MET A 1 -33.66 9.36 18.83
CA MET A 1 -32.73 10.48 18.51
C MET A 1 -32.44 10.60 17.00
N SER A 2 -33.43 10.45 16.11
CA SER A 2 -33.24 10.64 14.65
C SER A 2 -33.36 12.11 14.22
N ASN A 3 -33.97 12.96 15.05
CA ASN A 3 -34.25 14.35 14.72
C ASN A 3 -33.07 15.32 14.93
N TYR A 4 -32.07 14.97 15.75
CA TYR A 4 -30.98 15.89 16.15
C TYR A 4 -29.82 15.98 15.15
N ILE A 5 -29.57 14.93 14.36
CA ILE A 5 -28.45 14.88 13.39
C ILE A 5 -28.77 15.66 12.11
N VAL A 6 -30.05 15.85 11.80
CA VAL A 6 -30.49 16.29 10.47
C VAL A 6 -31.02 17.73 10.48
N ARG A 7 -31.68 18.21 11.55
CA ARG A 7 -32.36 19.51 11.52
C ARG A 7 -31.53 20.60 12.19
N SER A 8 -30.81 21.40 11.42
CA SER A 8 -30.25 22.67 11.87
C SER A 8 -31.34 23.75 12.03
N GLY A 9 -32.29 23.55 12.96
CA GLY A 9 -32.92 24.73 13.55
C GLY A 9 -31.79 25.59 14.10
N HIS A 10 -31.77 26.89 13.78
CA HIS A 10 -30.68 27.89 13.97
C HIS A 10 -29.97 27.97 15.35
N ASN A 11 -30.16 27.03 16.28
CA ASN A 11 -29.65 26.99 17.65
C ASN A 11 -28.91 25.69 18.04
N ILE A 12 -28.49 24.83 17.09
CA ILE A 12 -27.89 23.51 17.39
C ILE A 12 -26.38 23.43 17.14
N LEU A 13 -25.80 24.28 16.29
CA LEU A 13 -24.36 24.27 15.99
C LEU A 13 -23.59 25.21 16.92
N SER A 14 -22.40 24.80 17.36
CA SER A 14 -21.42 25.62 18.09
C SER A 14 -20.00 25.35 17.60
N ASN A 15 -19.05 26.17 18.08
CA ASN A 15 -17.61 26.01 17.84
C ASN A 15 -17.26 25.88 16.36
N ILE A 16 -17.83 26.76 15.54
CA ILE A 16 -17.66 26.74 14.08
C ILE A 16 -16.28 27.29 13.73
N ALA A 17 -15.49 26.50 13.02
CA ALA A 17 -14.20 26.89 12.46
C ALA A 17 -14.18 26.63 10.95
N THR A 18 -13.43 27.46 10.23
CA THR A 18 -13.16 27.24 8.80
C THR A 18 -11.84 26.51 8.66
N LEU A 19 -11.80 25.48 7.82
CA LEU A 19 -10.59 24.74 7.50
C LEU A 19 -9.97 25.27 6.20
N THR A 20 -8.74 25.74 6.30
CA THR A 20 -7.89 26.04 5.14
C THR A 20 -7.00 24.84 4.85
N ILE A 21 -7.31 24.10 3.78
CA ILE A 21 -6.56 22.89 3.42
C ILE A 21 -5.14 23.27 2.98
N LYS A 22 -4.13 22.59 3.55
CA LYS A 22 -2.72 22.85 3.26
C LYS A 22 -2.34 22.29 1.90
N HIS A 23 -1.58 23.07 1.13
CA HIS A 23 -1.01 22.65 -0.14
C HIS A 23 0.23 21.76 0.11
N PHE A 24 0.22 20.53 -0.40
CA PHE A 24 1.40 19.66 -0.42
C PHE A 24 1.79 19.38 -1.87
N GLY A 25 2.99 19.82 -2.28
CA GLY A 25 3.54 19.40 -3.56
C GLY A 25 4.02 17.96 -3.49
N GLY A 26 3.29 17.02 -4.09
CA GLY A 26 3.70 15.63 -4.29
C GLY A 26 3.66 14.69 -3.07
N TYR A 27 3.30 13.42 -3.36
CA TYR A 27 3.47 12.15 -2.61
C TYR A 27 3.13 12.02 -1.11
N TYR A 28 2.88 13.09 -0.35
CA TYR A 28 2.70 13.03 1.12
C TYR A 28 1.25 13.03 1.61
N ASN A 29 0.27 12.95 0.71
CA ASN A 29 -1.12 13.30 1.02
C ASN A 29 -1.93 12.18 1.71
N GLY A 30 -1.70 10.90 1.41
CA GLY A 30 -2.54 9.82 1.96
C GLY A 30 -2.41 9.60 3.47
N ASN A 31 -1.20 9.78 4.03
CA ASN A 31 -0.92 9.51 5.45
C ASN A 31 -1.49 10.61 6.36
N CYS A 32 -1.40 11.89 5.96
CA CYS A 32 -2.01 12.97 6.74
C CYS A 32 -3.54 12.87 6.74
N VAL A 33 -4.15 12.59 5.58
CA VAL A 33 -5.61 12.44 5.45
C VAL A 33 -6.14 11.29 6.31
N SER A 34 -5.47 10.13 6.30
CA SER A 34 -5.85 8.99 7.15
C SER A 34 -5.86 9.35 8.64
N LYS A 35 -4.81 10.03 9.12
CA LYS A 35 -4.72 10.47 10.53
C LYS A 35 -5.81 11.48 10.89
N ALA A 36 -6.15 12.40 9.99
CA ALA A 36 -7.22 13.37 10.23
C ALA A 36 -8.58 12.68 10.38
N CYS A 37 -8.87 11.69 9.52
CA CYS A 37 -10.08 10.87 9.63
C CYS A 37 -10.16 10.10 10.96
N GLU A 38 -9.06 9.44 11.35
CA GLU A 38 -8.99 8.70 12.61
C GLU A 38 -9.22 9.61 13.81
N ARG A 39 -8.54 10.76 13.87
CA ARG A 39 -8.71 11.73 14.97
C ARG A 39 -10.14 12.27 15.04
N PHE A 40 -10.74 12.60 13.89
CA PHE A 40 -12.12 13.12 13.84
C PHE A 40 -13.13 12.09 14.36
N LEU A 41 -13.08 10.86 13.84
CA LEU A 41 -14.01 9.80 14.24
C LEU A 41 -13.81 9.39 15.71
N GLN A 42 -12.56 9.29 16.16
CA GLN A 42 -12.24 8.95 17.54
C GLN A 42 -12.72 10.04 18.50
N MET A 43 -12.48 11.32 18.20
CA MET A 43 -12.96 12.43 19.04
C MET A 43 -14.48 12.47 19.07
N ALA A 44 -15.14 12.31 17.93
CA ALA A 44 -16.59 12.31 17.85
C ALA A 44 -17.22 11.10 18.58
N GLY A 45 -16.54 9.96 18.64
CA GLY A 45 -16.95 8.78 19.42
C GLY A 45 -16.79 8.94 20.94
N LEU A 46 -16.01 9.92 21.41
CA LEU A 46 -15.84 10.22 22.83
C LEU A 46 -16.91 11.18 23.38
N LEU A 47 -17.69 11.81 22.51
CA LEU A 47 -18.74 12.73 22.93
C LEU A 47 -19.89 12.00 23.67
N PRO A 48 -20.58 12.67 24.60
CA PRO A 48 -21.84 12.20 25.18
C PRO A 48 -22.89 11.78 24.14
N ASP A 49 -23.82 10.92 24.55
CA ASP A 49 -24.96 10.54 23.72
C ASP A 49 -25.77 11.81 23.35
N GLU A 50 -26.21 11.94 22.10
CA GLU A 50 -26.84 13.12 21.47
C GLU A 50 -25.89 14.24 21.00
N GLU A 51 -24.60 14.21 21.34
CA GLU A 51 -23.60 15.16 20.83
C GLU A 51 -22.90 14.65 19.56
N PHE A 52 -22.43 15.57 18.72
CA PHE A 52 -21.79 15.24 17.44
C PHE A 52 -20.72 16.24 17.00
N LEU A 53 -19.83 15.76 16.14
CA LEU A 53 -18.98 16.59 15.27
C LEU A 53 -19.54 16.58 13.85
N GLY A 54 -19.39 17.70 13.15
CA GLY A 54 -19.78 17.82 11.75
C GLY A 54 -18.73 18.53 10.92
N TRP A 55 -18.74 18.18 9.63
CA TRP A 55 -17.92 18.79 8.59
C TRP A 55 -18.81 19.07 7.37
N GLN A 56 -18.77 20.29 6.84
CA GLN A 56 -19.55 20.72 5.69
C GLN A 56 -18.68 21.39 4.63
N LEU A 57 -18.95 21.03 3.39
CA LEU A 57 -18.47 21.69 2.19
C LEU A 57 -19.60 22.54 1.61
N SER A 58 -19.38 23.84 1.53
CA SER A 58 -20.28 24.78 0.87
C SER A 58 -19.58 25.39 -0.36
N PRO A 59 -20.28 25.60 -1.49
CA PRO A 59 -19.68 26.17 -2.69
C PRO A 59 -19.33 27.64 -2.46
N ASP A 60 -18.08 28.04 -2.74
CA ASP A 60 -17.61 29.42 -2.63
C ASP A 60 -17.93 30.23 -3.92
N LYS A 61 -17.82 31.55 -3.85
CA LYS A 61 -18.05 32.51 -4.95
C LYS A 61 -16.96 32.45 -6.03
N GLU A 62 -15.74 32.03 -5.70
CA GLU A 62 -14.58 31.97 -6.59
C GLU A 62 -14.23 30.52 -7.01
N GLU A 63 -15.25 29.75 -7.43
CA GLU A 63 -15.11 28.36 -7.90
C GLU A 63 -14.47 27.36 -6.90
N GLY A 64 -14.34 27.72 -5.62
CA GLY A 64 -13.78 26.88 -4.55
C GLY A 64 -14.82 26.19 -3.66
N TRP A 65 -14.32 25.57 -2.59
CA TRP A 65 -15.13 25.06 -1.48
C TRP A 65 -14.76 25.78 -0.18
N THR A 66 -15.77 26.23 0.55
CA THR A 66 -15.62 26.67 1.94
C THR A 66 -15.82 25.45 2.85
N ASN A 67 -14.82 25.14 3.66
CA ASN A 67 -14.81 23.97 4.55
C ASN A 67 -15.15 24.39 5.98
N PHE A 68 -16.32 24.02 6.48
CA PHE A 68 -16.74 24.31 7.85
C PHE A 68 -16.67 23.07 8.73
N VAL A 69 -16.04 23.16 9.89
CA VAL A 69 -16.18 22.17 10.96
C VAL A 69 -16.91 22.77 12.14
N PHE A 70 -17.71 21.96 12.81
CA PHE A 70 -18.59 22.41 13.89
C PHE A 70 -18.92 21.26 14.83
N SER A 71 -19.39 21.59 16.03
CA SER A 71 -19.91 20.63 16.99
C SER A 71 -21.38 20.90 17.31
N SER A 72 -22.04 19.95 17.96
CA SER A 72 -23.31 20.20 18.64
C SER A 72 -23.13 21.24 19.76
N ARG A 73 -24.16 22.04 20.01
CA ARG A 73 -24.14 23.17 20.95
C ARG A 73 -23.51 22.86 22.30
N ASP A 74 -23.88 21.74 22.89
CA ASP A 74 -23.50 21.36 24.25
C ASP A 74 -22.14 20.61 24.30
N ALA A 75 -21.57 20.31 23.13
CA ALA A 75 -20.26 19.67 23.04
C ALA A 75 -19.14 20.62 23.47
N LYS A 76 -18.30 20.13 24.38
CA LYS A 76 -17.13 20.84 24.89
C LYS A 76 -15.94 20.68 23.94
N VAL A 77 -16.10 21.18 22.72
CA VAL A 77 -15.08 21.17 21.66
C VAL A 77 -14.61 22.60 21.44
N THR A 78 -13.30 22.80 21.27
CA THR A 78 -12.70 24.11 21.01
C THR A 78 -12.12 24.17 19.61
N ALA A 79 -11.77 25.37 19.13
CA ALA A 79 -11.07 25.48 17.86
C ALA A 79 -9.66 24.83 17.88
N GLU A 80 -9.00 24.79 19.04
CA GLU A 80 -7.73 24.06 19.20
C GLU A 80 -7.91 22.56 18.97
N ASP A 81 -9.05 22.00 19.37
CA ASP A 81 -9.37 20.59 19.13
C ASP A 81 -9.54 20.30 17.64
N PHE A 82 -10.20 21.19 16.89
CA PHE A 82 -10.27 21.08 15.42
C PHE A 82 -8.91 21.25 14.77
N ASN A 83 -8.09 22.19 15.25
CA ASN A 83 -6.72 22.33 14.74
C ASN A 83 -5.90 21.07 15.01
N TRP A 84 -6.05 20.41 16.17
CA TRP A 84 -5.39 19.14 16.47
C TRP A 84 -5.87 17.98 15.58
N ILE A 85 -7.17 17.90 15.29
CA ILE A 85 -7.72 16.90 14.37
C ILE A 85 -7.04 17.03 13.01
N PHE A 86 -6.97 18.26 12.47
CA PHE A 86 -6.55 18.53 11.09
C PHE A 86 -5.10 19.03 10.93
N GLN A 87 -4.29 19.13 11.99
CA GLN A 87 -2.97 19.81 12.02
C GLN A 87 -1.99 19.49 10.86
N GLU A 88 -2.10 18.28 10.28
CA GLU A 88 -1.27 17.80 9.16
C GLU A 88 -1.93 18.00 7.78
N CYS A 89 -3.22 18.31 7.70
CA CYS A 89 -4.01 18.44 6.47
C CYS A 89 -4.58 19.84 6.23
N ALA A 90 -4.93 20.56 7.29
CA ALA A 90 -5.56 21.87 7.22
C ALA A 90 -5.20 22.72 8.45
N GLU A 91 -5.42 24.01 8.35
CA GLU A 91 -5.38 24.94 9.48
C GLU A 91 -6.81 25.36 9.81
N ALA A 92 -7.20 25.25 11.08
CA ALA A 92 -8.51 25.66 11.55
C ALA A 92 -8.44 27.09 12.10
N ASP A 93 -9.23 27.99 11.52
CA ASP A 93 -9.33 29.36 12.01
C ASP A 93 -10.23 29.43 13.25
N ALA A 94 -9.74 30.06 14.32
CA ALA A 94 -10.32 29.97 15.67
C ALA A 94 -11.74 30.54 15.81
N GLU A 95 -12.16 31.43 14.90
CA GLU A 95 -13.51 31.98 14.82
C GLU A 95 -13.88 32.17 13.34
N SER A 96 -14.79 31.36 12.80
CA SER A 96 -15.32 31.63 11.47
C SER A 96 -16.18 32.89 11.47
N ALA A 97 -15.91 33.82 10.55
CA ALA A 97 -16.77 34.99 10.30
C ALA A 97 -18.13 34.61 9.69
N GLU A 98 -18.23 33.39 9.14
CA GLU A 98 -19.40 32.87 8.43
C GLU A 98 -19.88 31.56 9.09
N THR A 99 -21.19 31.41 9.28
CA THR A 99 -21.76 30.16 9.79
C THR A 99 -22.17 29.26 8.63
N PRO A 100 -21.91 27.94 8.68
CA PRO A 100 -22.42 27.03 7.67
C PRO A 100 -23.94 27.16 7.59
N ASP A 101 -24.42 27.33 6.37
CA ASP A 101 -25.85 27.46 6.12
C ASP A 101 -26.62 26.22 6.54
N ASP A 102 -27.88 26.41 6.92
CA ASP A 102 -28.80 25.29 7.14
C ASP A 102 -28.93 24.48 5.84
N ILE A 103 -28.69 23.17 5.90
CA ILE A 103 -28.76 22.29 4.72
C ILE A 103 -30.18 22.23 4.13
N TYR A 104 -31.20 22.61 4.91
CA TYR A 104 -32.60 22.74 4.49
C TYR A 104 -33.00 24.17 4.06
N ARG A 105 -32.06 25.12 3.96
CA ARG A 105 -32.37 26.50 3.56
C ARG A 105 -33.11 26.54 2.23
N GLU A 106 -33.92 27.58 2.02
CA GLU A 106 -34.48 27.91 0.70
C GLU A 106 -35.28 26.78 0.01
N GLN A 107 -35.90 25.87 0.76
CA GLN A 107 -36.62 24.69 0.23
C GLN A 107 -35.73 23.69 -0.52
N ARG A 108 -34.43 23.64 -0.19
CA ARG A 108 -33.52 22.61 -0.70
C ARG A 108 -34.00 21.21 -0.35
N LYS A 109 -33.81 20.28 -1.29
CA LYS A 109 -34.00 18.85 -1.07
C LYS A 109 -32.73 18.25 -0.47
N VAL A 110 -32.88 17.51 0.62
CA VAL A 110 -31.76 16.87 1.32
C VAL A 110 -31.78 15.39 1.07
N TYR A 111 -30.64 14.86 0.64
CA TYR A 111 -30.45 13.44 0.35
C TYR A 111 -29.44 12.86 1.34
N ALA A 112 -29.73 11.70 1.93
CA ALA A 112 -28.81 10.97 2.79
C ALA A 112 -28.32 9.69 2.12
N LEU A 113 -27.06 9.34 2.34
CA LEU A 113 -26.56 8.03 1.94
C LEU A 113 -27.14 6.92 2.82
N ARG A 114 -27.62 5.85 2.17
CA ARG A 114 -28.05 4.62 2.81
C ARG A 114 -27.33 3.42 2.21
N CYS A 115 -26.82 2.53 3.04
CA CYS A 115 -26.26 1.25 2.58
C CYS A 115 -27.35 0.36 1.96
N LEU A 116 -27.05 -0.23 0.82
CA LEU A 116 -27.90 -1.24 0.21
C LEU A 116 -27.74 -2.58 0.97
N PRO A 117 -28.83 -3.34 1.17
CA PRO A 117 -28.72 -4.66 1.77
C PRO A 117 -27.87 -5.58 0.89
N PRO A 118 -27.05 -6.48 1.46
CA PRO A 118 -26.25 -7.42 0.69
C PRO A 118 -27.15 -8.34 -0.15
N ALA A 119 -26.71 -8.66 -1.36
CA ALA A 119 -27.41 -9.61 -2.22
C ALA A 119 -27.53 -10.98 -1.52
N VAL A 120 -28.66 -11.66 -1.71
CA VAL A 120 -29.09 -12.83 -0.92
C VAL A 120 -28.09 -14.02 -0.94
N GLU A 121 -27.13 -14.04 -1.87
CA GLU A 121 -26.13 -15.10 -2.02
C GLU A 121 -24.81 -14.87 -1.24
N ASP A 122 -24.55 -13.67 -0.71
CA ASP A 122 -23.26 -13.31 -0.07
C ASP A 122 -23.27 -13.37 1.47
N ARG A 123 -24.18 -14.13 2.09
CA ARG A 123 -24.26 -14.23 3.57
C ARG A 123 -23.10 -14.99 4.22
N LYS A 124 -22.13 -15.51 3.46
CA LYS A 124 -20.90 -16.13 3.99
C LYS A 124 -19.66 -15.26 3.86
N ASN A 125 -19.73 -14.17 3.10
CA ASN A 125 -18.68 -13.17 2.92
C ASN A 125 -19.23 -11.78 3.29
N ALA A 126 -19.89 -11.68 4.45
CA ALA A 126 -20.30 -10.39 5.00
C ALA A 126 -19.16 -9.71 5.76
N ASP A 127 -17.93 -9.83 5.27
CA ASP A 127 -16.92 -8.80 5.50
C ASP A 127 -17.29 -7.67 4.57
N SER A 128 -17.66 -6.56 5.18
CA SER A 128 -18.05 -5.31 4.57
C SER A 128 -17.12 -4.98 3.39
N GLY A 129 -17.69 -4.65 2.23
CA GLY A 129 -16.94 -4.13 1.07
C GLY A 129 -16.26 -2.76 1.30
N TRP A 130 -16.00 -2.43 2.55
CA TRP A 130 -15.34 -1.26 3.11
C TRP A 130 -14.10 -1.62 3.94
N ASP A 131 -13.83 -2.92 4.17
CA ASP A 131 -12.69 -3.45 4.93
C ASP A 131 -11.50 -3.88 4.04
N ASP A 132 -11.61 -3.69 2.72
CA ASP A 132 -10.47 -3.83 1.82
C ASP A 132 -9.59 -2.58 1.97
N GLY A 133 -8.49 -2.72 2.70
CA GLY A 133 -7.58 -1.65 3.10
C GLY A 133 -7.21 -0.71 1.95
N TYR A 134 -6.93 0.55 2.29
CA TYR A 134 -6.49 1.68 1.45
C TYR A 134 -5.51 1.34 0.29
N GLN A 135 -5.94 0.63 -0.76
CA GLN A 135 -5.03 0.09 -1.78
C GLN A 135 -5.40 0.35 -3.24
N ASP A 136 -6.52 1.01 -3.54
CA ASP A 136 -6.79 1.48 -4.91
C ASP A 136 -7.47 2.85 -4.88
N LEU A 137 -6.68 3.93 -5.04
CA LEU A 137 -7.14 5.32 -4.82
C LEU A 137 -7.30 6.16 -6.10
N SER A 138 -6.78 5.73 -7.26
CA SER A 138 -6.78 6.59 -8.45
C SER A 138 -8.14 6.68 -9.16
N GLY A 139 -8.90 5.57 -9.22
CA GLY A 139 -10.20 5.55 -9.90
C GLY A 139 -11.32 6.22 -9.09
N TRP A 140 -11.34 6.04 -7.77
CA TRP A 140 -12.38 6.61 -6.91
C TRP A 140 -12.25 8.11 -6.71
N CYS A 141 -11.01 8.63 -6.66
CA CYS A 141 -10.77 10.06 -6.60
C CYS A 141 -11.42 10.81 -7.76
N ASN A 142 -11.43 10.23 -8.97
CA ASN A 142 -12.08 10.85 -10.12
C ASN A 142 -13.61 10.92 -9.95
N TYR A 143 -14.26 9.86 -9.45
CA TYR A 143 -15.71 9.89 -9.18
C TYR A 143 -16.08 10.86 -8.06
N VAL A 144 -15.24 11.01 -7.04
CA VAL A 144 -15.45 11.97 -5.95
C VAL A 144 -15.25 13.39 -6.45
N LYS A 145 -14.24 13.64 -7.30
CA LYS A 145 -14.03 14.93 -7.99
C LYS A 145 -15.21 15.28 -8.89
N ASP A 146 -15.67 14.34 -9.72
CA ASP A 146 -16.86 14.51 -10.56
C ASP A 146 -18.10 14.80 -9.72
N MET A 147 -18.29 14.06 -8.62
CA MET A 147 -19.39 14.28 -7.68
C MET A 147 -19.36 15.70 -7.09
N LEU A 148 -18.21 16.10 -6.55
CA LEU A 148 -18.02 17.43 -5.99
C LEU A 148 -18.25 18.51 -7.06
N GLY A 149 -17.70 18.34 -8.26
CA GLY A 149 -17.94 19.24 -9.39
C GLY A 149 -19.43 19.40 -9.70
N MET A 150 -20.16 18.29 -9.85
CA MET A 150 -21.60 18.32 -10.12
C MET A 150 -22.41 18.97 -8.99
N ILE A 151 -22.06 18.70 -7.72
CA ILE A 151 -22.75 19.30 -6.56
C ILE A 151 -22.45 20.80 -6.49
N ARG A 152 -21.20 21.22 -6.71
CA ARG A 152 -20.78 22.63 -6.74
C ARG A 152 -21.49 23.40 -7.84
N GLU A 153 -21.56 22.86 -9.06
CA GLU A 153 -22.32 23.44 -10.19
C GLU A 153 -23.80 23.62 -9.85
N ALA A 154 -24.38 22.64 -9.15
CA ALA A 154 -25.75 22.72 -8.65
C ALA A 154 -25.91 23.65 -7.44
N LYS A 155 -24.84 24.31 -6.96
CA LYS A 155 -24.81 25.12 -5.73
C LYS A 155 -25.26 24.35 -4.47
N GLY A 156 -24.97 23.06 -4.45
CA GLY A 156 -25.30 22.16 -3.37
C GLY A 156 -24.23 22.07 -2.28
N ASP A 157 -24.64 21.65 -1.10
CA ASP A 157 -23.79 21.47 0.07
C ASP A 157 -23.55 19.96 0.33
N VAL A 158 -22.36 19.60 0.81
CA VAL A 158 -22.06 18.24 1.30
C VAL A 158 -21.80 18.31 2.81
N ARG A 159 -22.45 17.47 3.61
CA ARG A 159 -22.30 17.49 5.08
C ARG A 159 -22.09 16.08 5.63
N ILE A 160 -21.08 15.91 6.46
CA ILE A 160 -20.84 14.70 7.26
C ILE A 160 -21.12 15.06 8.72
N VAL A 161 -21.84 14.18 9.42
CA VAL A 161 -22.08 14.31 10.87
C VAL A 161 -21.81 12.97 11.54
N PHE A 162 -21.10 12.97 12.66
CA PHE A 162 -20.78 11.79 13.46
C PHE A 162 -20.95 12.08 14.95
N GLY A 163 -21.56 11.15 15.68
CA GLY A 163 -21.67 11.18 17.14
C GLY A 163 -21.49 9.79 17.76
N ALA A 164 -21.42 9.77 19.09
CA ALA A 164 -21.30 8.53 19.84
C ALA A 164 -22.60 7.70 19.83
N ASP A 165 -22.45 6.37 19.88
CA ASP A 165 -23.54 5.43 20.10
C ASP A 165 -23.09 4.28 20.99
N ARG A 166 -23.47 4.36 22.27
CA ARG A 166 -23.10 3.37 23.28
C ARG A 166 -23.95 2.10 23.26
N ASP A 167 -25.12 2.12 22.62
CA ASP A 167 -26.03 0.98 22.58
C ASP A 167 -25.60 -0.08 21.53
N ARG A 168 -24.92 0.34 20.46
CA ARG A 168 -24.46 -0.56 19.39
C ARG A 168 -22.96 -0.85 19.40
N GLY A 169 -22.18 -0.17 20.24
CA GLY A 169 -20.73 -0.37 20.37
C GLY A 169 -19.88 0.35 19.31
N ASP A 170 -20.50 0.86 18.24
CA ASP A 170 -19.89 1.63 17.16
C ASP A 170 -20.63 2.97 17.00
N GLY A 171 -19.90 4.07 16.76
CA GLY A 171 -20.49 5.41 16.60
C GLY A 171 -21.48 5.52 15.42
N ARG A 172 -22.36 6.53 15.47
CA ARG A 172 -23.43 6.77 14.48
C ARG A 172 -23.12 8.00 13.65
N GLY A 173 -23.29 7.93 12.33
CA GLY A 173 -23.15 9.10 11.47
C GLY A 173 -23.91 9.03 10.15
N MET A 174 -23.93 10.17 9.46
CA MET A 174 -24.63 10.38 8.19
C MET A 174 -23.77 11.20 7.23
N ILE A 175 -23.93 10.93 5.94
CA ILE A 175 -23.43 11.78 4.85
C ILE A 175 -24.65 12.31 4.10
N LEU A 176 -24.73 13.63 4.00
CA LEU A 176 -25.87 14.38 3.49
C LEU A 176 -25.46 15.25 2.30
N PHE A 177 -26.37 15.40 1.35
CA PHE A 177 -26.26 16.29 0.21
C PHE A 177 -27.47 17.21 0.17
N GLY A 178 -27.25 18.53 0.31
CA GLY A 178 -28.29 19.54 0.18
C GLY A 178 -28.28 20.12 -1.23
N LEU A 179 -29.36 19.96 -1.98
CA LEU A 179 -29.46 20.42 -3.37
C LEU A 179 -30.65 21.38 -3.54
N PRO A 180 -30.54 22.44 -4.36
CA PRO A 180 -31.67 23.34 -4.62
C PRO A 180 -32.78 22.72 -5.48
N GLY A 181 -32.56 21.55 -6.07
CA GLY A 181 -33.52 20.84 -6.89
C GLY A 181 -33.42 19.33 -6.75
N GLU A 182 -34.18 18.60 -7.57
CA GLU A 182 -34.16 17.14 -7.57
C GLU A 182 -32.81 16.59 -8.04
N ILE A 183 -32.32 15.58 -7.32
CA ILE A 183 -31.12 14.86 -7.72
C ILE A 183 -31.34 14.18 -9.08
N THR A 184 -30.50 14.51 -10.05
CA THR A 184 -30.55 13.88 -11.38
C THR A 184 -30.10 12.43 -11.32
N LEU A 185 -30.54 11.60 -12.28
CA LEU A 185 -30.08 10.21 -12.38
C LEU A 185 -28.55 10.12 -12.53
N ARG A 186 -27.95 11.06 -13.28
CA ARG A 186 -26.50 11.17 -13.44
C ARG A 186 -25.81 11.44 -12.11
N MET A 187 -26.26 12.45 -11.36
CA MET A 187 -25.70 12.79 -10.05
C MET A 187 -25.86 11.65 -9.05
N ARG A 188 -27.02 10.98 -9.05
CA ARG A 188 -27.29 9.79 -8.23
C ARG A 188 -26.34 8.64 -8.57
N ALA A 189 -26.07 8.39 -9.85
CA ALA A 189 -25.12 7.37 -10.29
C ALA A 189 -23.68 7.72 -9.89
N VAL A 190 -23.26 8.97 -10.06
CA VAL A 190 -21.93 9.44 -9.66
C VAL A 190 -21.75 9.36 -8.14
N ILE A 191 -22.76 9.72 -7.35
CA ILE A 191 -22.73 9.54 -5.88
C ILE A 191 -22.60 8.06 -5.50
N ALA A 192 -23.34 7.16 -6.16
CA ALA A 192 -23.23 5.71 -5.91
C ALA A 192 -21.87 5.15 -6.33
N LEU A 193 -21.20 5.75 -7.33
CA LEU A 193 -19.82 5.43 -7.69
C LEU A 193 -18.83 6.02 -6.69
N ALA A 194 -19.03 7.25 -6.21
CA ALA A 194 -18.19 7.85 -5.17
C ALA A 194 -18.29 7.09 -3.83
N PHE A 195 -19.45 6.49 -3.54
CA PHE A 195 -19.74 5.70 -2.34
C PHE A 195 -20.38 4.34 -2.72
N PRO A 196 -19.58 3.34 -3.11
CA PRO A 196 -20.06 2.03 -3.57
C PRO A 196 -20.96 1.33 -2.56
N GLY A 197 -21.98 0.62 -3.04
CA GLY A 197 -22.91 -0.08 -2.13
C GLY A 197 -23.82 0.84 -1.32
N THR A 198 -23.85 2.15 -1.64
CA THR A 198 -24.81 3.10 -1.08
C THR A 198 -25.76 3.66 -2.14
N VAL A 199 -26.85 4.25 -1.68
CA VAL A 199 -27.78 5.02 -2.50
C VAL A 199 -28.14 6.33 -1.78
N ALA A 200 -28.25 7.42 -2.53
CA ALA A 200 -28.76 8.69 -2.03
C ALA A 200 -30.29 8.68 -1.95
N GLU A 201 -30.87 8.74 -0.76
CA GLU A 201 -32.30 8.73 -0.51
C GLU A 201 -32.79 10.09 -0.02
N GLU A 202 -33.92 10.58 -0.57
CA GLU A 202 -34.48 11.88 -0.18
C GLU A 202 -35.04 11.80 1.24
N LEU A 203 -34.56 12.67 2.12
CA LEU A 203 -35.10 12.80 3.47
C LEU A 203 -36.33 13.72 3.42
N GLY A 204 -37.51 13.15 3.66
CA GLY A 204 -38.75 13.92 3.74
C GLY A 204 -38.79 14.87 4.94
N GLU A 205 -39.54 15.97 4.83
CA GLU A 205 -39.71 16.97 5.90
C GLU A 205 -40.44 16.44 7.16
N LYS A 206 -40.98 15.22 7.15
CA LYS A 206 -41.67 14.61 8.31
C LYS A 206 -40.68 13.89 9.21
N GLU A 207 -40.95 13.91 10.52
CA GLU A 207 -40.10 13.33 11.57
C GLU A 207 -39.54 11.97 11.15
N LEU A 208 -38.20 11.87 11.15
CA LEU A 208 -37.51 10.63 10.82
C LEU A 208 -37.93 9.58 11.85
N SER A 209 -38.69 8.54 11.48
CA SER A 209 -38.88 7.41 12.38
C SER A 209 -37.55 6.66 12.55
N GLU A 210 -37.37 5.90 13.64
CA GLU A 210 -36.17 5.07 13.84
C GLU A 210 -35.95 4.06 12.69
N GLU A 211 -36.99 3.70 11.94
CA GLU A 211 -36.92 2.83 10.76
C GLU A 211 -36.32 3.53 9.51
N HIS A 212 -36.31 4.86 9.45
CA HIS A 212 -35.75 5.64 8.33
C HIS A 212 -34.37 6.23 8.62
N ALA A 213 -33.74 5.82 9.73
CA ALA A 213 -32.43 6.32 10.10
C ALA A 213 -31.37 5.83 9.10
N CYS A 214 -30.99 6.69 8.15
CA CYS A 214 -29.89 6.46 7.20
C CYS A 214 -28.52 6.54 7.91
N LEU A 215 -28.36 5.72 8.95
CA LEU A 215 -27.14 5.60 9.73
C LEU A 215 -26.17 4.72 8.99
N LEU A 216 -25.00 5.28 8.69
CA LEU A 216 -23.93 4.57 8.01
C LEU A 216 -23.06 3.81 9.03
N PRO A 217 -22.55 2.63 8.67
CA PRO A 217 -21.49 1.97 9.44
C PRO A 217 -20.25 2.85 9.57
N MET A 218 -19.47 2.65 10.63
CA MET A 218 -18.25 3.42 10.90
C MET A 218 -17.26 3.38 9.73
N GLU A 219 -17.12 2.23 9.08
CA GLU A 219 -16.24 2.07 7.92
C GLU A 219 -16.67 2.92 6.73
N CYS A 220 -17.98 3.01 6.45
CA CYS A 220 -18.52 3.86 5.38
C CYS A 220 -18.27 5.34 5.67
N LEU A 221 -18.37 5.76 6.94
CA LEU A 221 -18.10 7.13 7.37
C LEU A 221 -16.60 7.46 7.28
N ARG A 222 -15.74 6.54 7.70
CA ARG A 222 -14.28 6.63 7.57
C ARG A 222 -13.84 6.76 6.12
N CYS A 223 -14.28 5.83 5.26
CA CYS A 223 -13.97 5.85 3.84
C CYS A 223 -14.52 7.11 3.16
N GLY A 224 -15.72 7.55 3.53
CA GLY A 224 -16.34 8.73 2.95
C GLY A 224 -15.60 10.02 3.28
N MET A 225 -15.23 10.20 4.56
CA MET A 225 -14.44 11.35 5.00
C MET A 225 -13.06 11.37 4.35
N TYR A 226 -12.37 10.22 4.29
CA TYR A 226 -11.04 10.09 3.67
C TYR A 226 -11.07 10.53 2.21
N ARG A 227 -12.01 9.98 1.44
CA ARG A 227 -12.15 10.27 -0.01
C ARG A 227 -12.43 11.74 -0.28
N LEU A 228 -13.25 12.38 0.54
CA LEU A 228 -13.55 13.82 0.40
C LEU A 228 -12.33 14.68 0.69
N LEU A 229 -11.57 14.39 1.75
CA LEU A 229 -10.34 15.12 2.08
C LEU A 229 -9.25 14.94 1.03
N GLU A 230 -9.09 13.73 0.49
CA GLU A 230 -8.14 13.41 -0.57
C GLU A 230 -8.49 14.11 -1.90
N ALA A 231 -9.79 14.19 -2.23
CA ALA A 231 -10.23 14.92 -3.42
C ALA A 231 -9.93 16.43 -3.31
N LEU A 232 -10.19 17.04 -2.15
CA LEU A 232 -9.99 18.48 -1.94
C LEU A 232 -8.51 18.89 -1.94
N THR A 233 -7.65 18.03 -1.38
CA THR A 233 -6.20 18.24 -1.37
C THR A 233 -5.56 18.05 -2.76
N SER A 234 -6.22 17.37 -3.69
CA SER A 234 -5.72 17.11 -5.05
C SER A 234 -6.35 17.98 -6.17
N THR A 235 -7.25 18.91 -5.84
CA THR A 235 -7.93 19.79 -6.81
C THR A 235 -7.31 21.19 -6.96
N GLN A 236 -6.40 21.61 -6.08
CA GLN A 236 -5.81 22.96 -6.15
C GLN A 236 -4.52 23.05 -7.01
N GLU A 237 -4.08 21.97 -7.63
CA GLU A 237 -2.94 21.99 -8.58
C GLU A 237 -3.31 22.55 -9.97
N GLU A 238 -4.60 22.62 -10.33
CA GLU A 238 -5.05 22.92 -11.70
C GLU A 238 -5.38 24.40 -11.99
N THR A 239 -5.35 25.30 -10.99
CA THR A 239 -5.78 26.71 -11.16
C THR A 239 -4.65 27.75 -11.15
N GLY A 240 -3.40 27.33 -11.42
CA GLY A 240 -2.26 28.22 -11.67
C GLY A 240 -2.09 28.53 -13.17
N ASP A 241 -2.51 29.71 -13.59
CA ASP A 241 -2.45 30.28 -14.94
C ASP A 241 -1.05 30.31 -15.59
N ALA A 242 -0.88 29.62 -16.72
CA ALA A 242 -0.55 30.19 -18.04
C ALA A 242 -0.25 29.07 -19.06
N GLY A 243 -1.08 28.99 -20.09
CA GLY A 243 -0.87 28.11 -21.24
C GLY A 243 0.20 28.63 -22.20
N GLU A 244 0.81 27.70 -22.92
CA GLU A 244 1.16 27.81 -24.35
C GLU A 244 1.58 26.40 -24.83
N ASP A 245 0.85 25.92 -25.84
CA ASP A 245 1.24 24.99 -26.90
C ASP A 245 2.40 24.01 -26.65
N ILE A 246 2.08 22.71 -26.51
CA ILE A 246 2.97 21.62 -26.95
C ILE A 246 2.11 20.53 -27.61
N ASP A 247 1.51 20.89 -28.74
CA ASP A 247 1.01 19.97 -29.76
C ASP A 247 1.80 20.28 -31.05
N ASP A 248 3.11 20.06 -31.01
CA ASP A 248 3.98 19.84 -32.17
C ASP A 248 5.42 19.70 -31.67
N LEU A 249 6.01 18.52 -31.88
CA LEU A 249 7.43 18.26 -32.16
C LEU A 249 7.67 16.74 -32.04
N CYS A 250 7.15 16.00 -33.01
CA CYS A 250 7.89 14.86 -33.55
C CYS A 250 8.82 15.44 -34.63
N GLY A 251 10.13 15.43 -34.41
CA GLY A 251 11.09 15.85 -35.44
C GLY A 251 12.50 16.07 -34.92
N ASP A 252 13.30 15.02 -35.08
CA ASP A 252 14.74 14.98 -35.37
C ASP A 252 15.76 15.56 -34.37
N ASP A 253 16.64 14.64 -33.96
CA ASP A 253 18.08 14.80 -33.70
C ASP A 253 18.55 16.12 -33.09
N GLU A 254 18.81 16.13 -31.78
CA GLU A 254 20.03 16.77 -31.26
C GLU A 254 20.48 16.17 -29.92
N GLU A 255 21.76 15.79 -29.94
CA GLU A 255 22.57 15.14 -28.93
C GLU A 255 22.66 15.99 -27.64
N TYR A 256 22.12 15.50 -26.52
CA TYR A 256 22.44 16.03 -25.20
C TYR A 256 23.11 14.99 -24.32
N THR A 257 24.36 15.31 -24.02
CA THR A 257 25.28 14.67 -23.09
C THR A 257 24.64 14.36 -21.75
N CYS A 258 24.85 13.12 -21.32
CA CYS A 258 24.65 12.62 -19.96
C CYS A 258 25.33 13.53 -18.93
N VAL A 259 24.52 14.12 -18.04
CA VAL A 259 25.00 14.62 -16.74
C VAL A 259 24.69 13.51 -15.74
N SER A 260 25.75 12.93 -15.19
CA SER A 260 25.72 11.99 -14.08
C SER A 260 24.91 12.56 -12.92
N PHE A 261 23.83 11.89 -12.53
CA PHE A 261 23.26 12.05 -11.19
C PHE A 261 24.19 11.37 -10.20
N ASP A 262 25.16 12.13 -9.72
CA ASP A 262 25.71 11.93 -8.39
C ASP A 262 24.82 12.68 -7.38
N GLU A 263 24.74 12.12 -6.16
CA GLU A 263 24.45 12.76 -4.87
C GLU A 263 23.08 12.54 -4.18
N ASN A 264 23.14 11.68 -3.15
CA ASN A 264 22.70 11.91 -1.76
C ASN A 264 21.32 12.54 -1.50
N ILE A 265 20.31 11.66 -1.32
CA ILE A 265 18.94 11.91 -0.81
C ILE A 265 18.91 12.69 0.54
N ALA A 266 20.03 12.83 1.23
CA ALA A 266 20.12 13.49 2.54
C ALA A 266 20.27 15.01 2.51
N ASP A 267 20.61 15.61 1.36
CA ASP A 267 20.85 17.05 1.28
C ASP A 267 19.55 17.87 1.24
N ASP A 268 18.45 17.25 0.79
CA ASP A 268 17.10 17.82 0.81
C ASP A 268 16.38 17.64 2.17
N MET A 269 17.00 16.97 3.14
CA MET A 269 16.41 16.79 4.47
C MET A 269 16.27 18.15 5.18
N PRO A 270 15.10 18.51 5.73
CA PRO A 270 14.94 19.74 6.50
C PRO A 270 15.67 19.66 7.85
N ILE A 271 16.17 20.80 8.34
CA ILE A 271 16.92 20.89 9.61
C ILE A 271 16.09 20.54 10.84
N ASP A 272 14.76 20.50 10.70
CA ASP A 272 13.81 19.99 11.70
C ASP A 272 14.14 18.53 12.08
N GLY A 273 14.63 17.74 11.13
CA GLY A 273 15.01 16.34 11.32
C GLY A 273 16.31 16.14 12.12
N LEU A 274 17.09 17.19 12.38
CA LEU A 274 18.33 17.11 13.17
C LEU A 274 18.08 17.13 14.70
N GLU A 275 16.84 17.36 15.14
CA GLU A 275 16.47 17.51 16.56
C GLU A 275 17.41 18.47 17.31
N LEU A 276 17.68 19.64 16.73
CA LEU A 276 18.51 20.67 17.34
C LEU A 276 17.77 21.36 18.49
N SER A 277 18.50 21.90 19.45
CA SER A 277 17.92 22.73 20.50
C SER A 277 17.14 23.90 19.88
N VAL A 278 16.03 24.26 20.52
CA VAL A 278 15.12 25.34 20.08
C VAL A 278 15.88 26.64 19.80
N ARG A 279 16.96 26.90 20.53
CA ARG A 279 17.81 28.08 20.31
C ARG A 279 18.63 27.97 19.03
N THR A 280 19.33 26.85 18.84
CA THR A 280 20.20 26.60 17.68
C THR A 280 19.38 26.56 16.39
N TYR A 281 18.26 25.82 16.42
CA TYR A 281 17.27 25.76 15.36
C TYR A 281 16.78 27.14 14.91
N ASN A 282 16.31 27.97 15.85
CA ASN A 282 15.81 29.30 15.54
C ASN A 282 16.89 30.27 15.04
N CYS A 283 18.16 30.05 15.40
CA CYS A 283 19.27 30.85 14.87
C CYS A 283 19.58 30.50 13.41
N LEU A 284 19.58 29.21 13.06
CA LEU A 284 19.81 28.72 11.70
C LEU A 284 18.70 29.14 10.75
N ARG A 285 17.43 28.98 11.17
CA ARG A 285 16.27 29.39 10.39
C ARG A 285 16.25 30.90 10.11
N ARG A 286 16.62 31.73 11.11
CA ARG A 286 16.76 33.19 10.94
C ARG A 286 17.93 33.59 10.04
N ALA A 287 18.92 32.73 9.88
CA ALA A 287 20.03 32.91 8.95
C ALA A 287 19.70 32.43 7.53
N GLY A 288 18.49 31.93 7.29
CA GLY A 288 18.04 31.44 5.99
C GLY A 288 18.54 30.03 5.66
N ILE A 289 18.83 29.21 6.66
CA ILE A 289 19.28 27.83 6.50
C ILE A 289 18.11 26.92 6.88
N TYR A 290 17.69 26.06 5.96
CA TYR A 290 16.49 25.23 6.07
C TYR A 290 16.76 23.75 5.81
N THR A 291 17.84 23.39 5.10
CA THR A 291 18.18 21.99 4.80
C THR A 291 19.53 21.54 5.35
N VAL A 292 19.69 20.22 5.48
CA VAL A 292 20.94 19.58 5.90
C VAL A 292 22.05 19.80 4.87
N GLY A 293 21.72 19.83 3.58
CA GLY A 293 22.67 20.14 2.50
C GLY A 293 23.24 21.56 2.60
N GLU A 294 22.40 22.55 2.90
CA GLU A 294 22.85 23.94 3.13
C GLU A 294 23.80 24.05 4.34
N LEU A 295 23.55 23.28 5.40
CA LEU A 295 24.42 23.20 6.56
C LEU A 295 25.75 22.50 6.26
N ARG A 296 25.73 21.44 5.47
CA ARG A 296 26.93 20.69 5.06
C ARG A 296 27.85 21.54 4.20
N GLY A 297 27.29 22.42 3.35
CA GLY A 297 28.05 23.37 2.54
C GLY A 297 28.69 24.53 3.32
N MET A 298 28.33 24.75 4.58
CA MET A 298 28.86 25.86 5.39
C MET A 298 30.09 25.48 6.20
N LYS A 299 31.17 26.27 6.05
CA LYS A 299 32.34 26.18 6.92
C LYS A 299 32.00 26.69 8.33
N GLU A 300 32.67 26.13 9.34
CA GLU A 300 32.54 26.54 10.75
C GLU A 300 32.70 28.05 10.96
N GLU A 301 33.60 28.69 10.22
CA GLU A 301 33.82 30.14 10.25
C GLU A 301 32.59 30.95 9.83
N ASN A 302 31.73 30.38 8.97
CA ASN A 302 30.47 30.99 8.54
C ASN A 302 29.34 30.72 9.53
N LEU A 303 29.30 29.54 10.14
CA LEU A 303 28.37 29.23 11.24
C LEU A 303 28.62 30.15 12.45
N MET A 304 29.89 30.44 12.76
CA MET A 304 30.27 31.35 13.85
C MET A 304 29.91 32.83 13.60
N LYS A 305 29.57 33.20 12.37
CA LYS A 305 29.10 34.56 12.02
C LYS A 305 27.58 34.72 12.15
N ILE A 306 26.83 33.65 12.40
CA ILE A 306 25.38 33.69 12.55
C ILE A 306 24.99 34.47 13.81
N PRO A 307 24.12 35.49 13.72
CA PRO A 307 23.73 36.30 14.85
C PRO A 307 23.12 35.45 15.98
N LYS A 308 23.64 35.62 17.20
CA LYS A 308 23.16 34.95 18.44
C LYS A 308 23.36 33.42 18.51
N LEU A 309 23.99 32.81 17.50
CA LEU A 309 24.47 31.43 17.56
C LEU A 309 25.75 31.39 18.40
N LYS A 310 25.71 30.66 19.52
CA LYS A 310 26.87 30.49 20.40
C LYS A 310 27.72 29.31 19.93
N ARG A 311 28.96 29.25 20.39
CA ARG A 311 29.89 28.12 20.15
C ARG A 311 29.27 26.76 20.52
N GLU A 312 28.48 26.73 21.60
CA GLU A 312 27.70 25.55 22.03
C GLU A 312 26.72 25.04 20.95
N GLY A 313 26.05 25.95 20.22
CA GLY A 313 25.13 25.58 19.15
C GLY A 313 25.83 25.15 17.86
N VAL A 314 27.06 25.63 17.62
CA VAL A 314 27.89 25.18 16.49
C VAL A 314 28.40 23.76 16.72
N GLU A 315 28.81 23.43 17.94
CA GLU A 315 29.20 22.06 18.32
C GLU A 315 28.01 21.10 18.27
N GLU A 316 26.83 21.53 18.72
CA GLU A 316 25.58 20.75 18.64
C GLU A 316 25.24 20.37 17.18
N VAL A 317 25.36 21.32 16.26
CA VAL A 317 25.16 21.08 14.82
C VAL A 317 26.16 20.06 14.27
N LYS A 318 27.44 20.21 14.60
CA LYS A 318 28.49 19.27 14.16
C LYS A 318 28.28 17.87 14.68
N GLU A 319 27.91 17.72 15.95
CA GLU A 319 27.66 16.42 16.57
C GLU A 319 26.48 15.71 15.87
N LYS A 320 25.40 16.44 15.58
CA LYS A 320 24.22 15.89 14.90
C LYS A 320 24.50 15.53 13.44
N LEU A 321 25.25 16.36 12.71
CA LEU A 321 25.71 16.04 11.35
C LEU A 321 26.61 14.81 11.34
N SER A 322 27.56 14.71 12.28
CA SER A 322 28.46 13.55 12.40
C SER A 322 27.71 12.26 12.76
N ARG A 323 26.62 12.35 13.54
CA ARG A 323 25.75 11.19 13.85
C ARG A 323 24.97 10.71 12.63
N LEU A 324 24.44 11.62 11.81
CA LEU A 324 23.81 11.27 10.54
C LEU A 324 24.81 10.61 9.58
N GLU A 325 26.02 11.15 9.49
CA GLU A 325 27.12 10.56 8.70
C GLU A 325 27.53 9.18 9.25
N GLY A 326 27.55 9.00 10.57
CA GLY A 326 27.80 7.73 11.25
C GLY A 326 26.69 6.68 11.05
N GLN A 327 25.44 7.12 10.85
CA GLN A 327 24.30 6.25 10.52
C GLN A 327 24.27 5.88 9.04
N GLN A 328 24.73 6.77 8.15
CA GLN A 328 24.89 6.49 6.71
C GLN A 328 26.05 5.53 6.44
N THR A 329 27.20 5.72 7.10
CA THR A 329 28.36 4.81 6.97
C THR A 329 28.11 3.43 7.60
N ALA A 330 27.19 3.31 8.57
CA ALA A 330 26.75 2.02 9.09
C ALA A 330 25.83 1.25 8.12
N GLY A 331 25.10 1.94 7.24
CA GLY A 331 24.31 1.34 6.16
C GLY A 331 25.15 0.87 4.96
N GLU A 332 26.38 1.37 4.83
CA GLU A 332 27.37 0.93 3.82
C GLU A 332 28.23 -0.27 4.27
N LEU A 333 28.05 -0.77 5.49
CA LEU A 333 28.70 -2.00 5.94
C LEU A 333 28.05 -3.23 5.28
N ALA A 334 28.61 -3.57 4.11
CA ALA A 334 28.37 -4.73 3.25
C ALA A 334 27.00 -4.77 2.57
N ALA A 335 26.95 -4.29 1.33
CA ALA A 335 25.94 -4.76 0.38
C ALA A 335 25.89 -6.30 0.45
N PRO A 336 24.70 -6.90 0.66
CA PRO A 336 24.58 -8.35 0.77
C PRO A 336 25.14 -9.00 -0.49
N ASP A 337 26.11 -9.91 -0.35
CA ASP A 337 26.66 -10.65 -1.49
C ASP A 337 25.60 -11.63 -2.00
N TYR A 338 24.79 -11.17 -2.97
CA TYR A 338 23.71 -11.94 -3.55
C TYR A 338 24.21 -13.20 -4.27
N SER A 339 25.46 -13.19 -4.76
CA SER A 339 26.09 -14.36 -5.37
C SER A 339 26.40 -15.43 -4.32
N ALA A 340 26.90 -15.03 -3.14
CA ALA A 340 27.08 -15.93 -2.01
C ALA A 340 25.73 -16.46 -1.49
N MET A 341 24.72 -15.60 -1.37
CA MET A 341 23.36 -16.02 -0.96
C MET A 341 22.76 -17.05 -1.92
N LEU A 342 22.99 -16.89 -3.24
CA LEU A 342 22.60 -17.90 -4.23
C LEU A 342 23.30 -19.23 -3.99
N ASP A 343 24.60 -19.19 -3.68
CA ASP A 343 25.40 -20.39 -3.44
C ASP A 343 25.03 -21.09 -2.12
N GLU A 344 24.57 -20.35 -1.10
CA GLU A 344 24.07 -20.87 0.18
C GLU A 344 22.73 -21.62 0.07
N LEU A 345 21.91 -21.32 -0.94
CA LEU A 345 20.63 -22.02 -1.13
C LEU A 345 20.87 -23.52 -1.30
N VAL A 346 20.17 -24.35 -0.52
CA VAL A 346 20.29 -25.80 -0.64
C VAL A 346 19.80 -26.26 -2.02
N GLY A 347 20.53 -27.18 -2.65
CA GLY A 347 20.16 -27.77 -3.94
C GLY A 347 20.18 -26.78 -5.11
N LEU A 348 19.17 -26.88 -5.99
CA LEU A 348 18.94 -25.96 -7.12
C LEU A 348 20.11 -25.86 -8.12
N GLY A 349 20.91 -26.91 -8.29
CA GLY A 349 22.14 -26.86 -9.09
C GLY A 349 21.95 -26.33 -10.52
N GLU A 350 20.91 -26.78 -11.24
CA GLU A 350 20.62 -26.29 -12.59
C GLU A 350 20.13 -24.84 -12.60
N VAL A 351 19.32 -24.43 -11.62
CA VAL A 351 18.88 -23.03 -11.46
C VAL A 351 20.08 -22.13 -11.20
N LYS A 352 20.97 -22.49 -10.27
CA LYS A 352 22.20 -21.73 -9.97
C LYS A 352 23.07 -21.57 -11.22
N LYS A 353 23.25 -22.64 -12.01
CA LYS A 353 24.00 -22.57 -13.28
C LYS A 353 23.35 -21.62 -14.28
N GLN A 354 22.03 -21.67 -14.44
CA GLN A 354 21.31 -20.78 -15.35
C GLN A 354 21.39 -19.33 -14.88
N VAL A 355 21.15 -19.07 -13.59
CA VAL A 355 21.28 -17.74 -13.00
C VAL A 355 22.69 -17.19 -13.19
N LYS A 356 23.74 -17.97 -12.93
CA LYS A 356 25.14 -17.56 -13.16
C LYS A 356 25.43 -17.25 -14.63
N LYS A 357 24.84 -17.98 -15.58
CA LYS A 357 24.95 -17.68 -17.01
C LYS A 357 24.26 -16.37 -17.38
N ILE A 358 23.06 -16.13 -16.86
CA ILE A 358 22.31 -14.89 -17.10
C ILE A 358 23.03 -13.71 -16.47
N ALA A 359 23.56 -13.87 -15.25
CA ALA A 359 24.41 -12.91 -14.54
C ALA A 359 25.70 -12.57 -15.32
N ALA A 360 26.40 -13.59 -15.85
CA ALA A 360 27.58 -13.38 -16.68
C ALA A 360 27.24 -12.64 -17.99
N PHE A 361 26.11 -12.97 -18.60
CA PHE A 361 25.62 -12.31 -19.80
C PHE A 361 25.24 -10.83 -19.54
N ALA A 362 24.59 -10.56 -18.40
CA ALA A 362 24.29 -9.23 -17.91
C ALA A 362 25.56 -8.38 -17.73
N ARG A 363 26.59 -8.94 -17.09
CA ARG A 363 27.88 -8.28 -16.90
C ARG A 363 28.56 -7.95 -18.23
N MET A 364 28.56 -8.90 -19.18
CA MET A 364 29.11 -8.67 -20.53
C MET A 364 28.43 -7.48 -21.22
N LYS A 365 27.10 -7.33 -21.10
CA LYS A 365 26.36 -6.19 -21.67
C LYS A 365 26.86 -4.87 -21.06
N GLN A 366 27.03 -4.83 -19.74
CA GLN A 366 27.52 -3.64 -19.04
C GLN A 366 28.92 -3.24 -19.55
N ASP A 367 29.82 -4.21 -19.73
CA ASP A 367 31.17 -3.97 -20.24
C ASP A 367 31.15 -3.43 -21.68
N ILE A 368 30.28 -3.97 -22.56
CA ILE A 368 30.13 -3.49 -23.94
C ILE A 368 29.61 -2.04 -24.00
N SER A 369 28.61 -1.71 -23.17
CA SER A 369 28.06 -0.36 -23.08
C SER A 369 29.12 0.65 -22.59
N LYS A 370 29.90 0.29 -21.56
CA LYS A 370 31.03 1.11 -21.07
C LYS A 370 32.13 1.35 -22.10
N MET A 371 32.32 0.43 -23.06
CA MET A 371 33.32 0.55 -24.13
C MET A 371 32.80 1.30 -25.37
N GLY A 372 31.59 1.88 -25.32
CA GLY A 372 30.99 2.60 -26.46
C GLY A 372 30.57 1.68 -27.62
N GLY A 373 30.39 0.38 -27.35
CA GLY A 373 29.83 -0.56 -28.33
C GLY A 373 28.34 -0.29 -28.59
N ARG A 374 27.84 -0.70 -29.76
CA ARG A 374 26.39 -0.63 -30.05
C ARG A 374 25.60 -1.37 -28.97
N GLU A 375 24.60 -0.70 -28.40
CA GLU A 375 23.68 -1.32 -27.45
C GLU A 375 23.00 -2.54 -28.07
N MET A 376 23.14 -3.68 -27.40
CA MET A 376 22.36 -4.87 -27.73
C MET A 376 21.11 -4.87 -26.85
N PRO A 377 19.90 -4.69 -27.41
CA PRO A 377 18.67 -4.87 -26.64
C PRO A 377 18.54 -6.35 -26.31
N VAL A 378 18.70 -6.70 -25.03
CA VAL A 378 18.56 -8.07 -24.55
C VAL A 378 17.40 -8.13 -23.58
N VAL A 379 16.41 -8.94 -23.95
CA VAL A 379 15.24 -9.23 -23.14
C VAL A 379 15.62 -10.28 -22.09
N LEU A 380 15.55 -9.91 -20.81
CA LEU A 380 15.91 -10.77 -19.67
C LEU A 380 14.69 -11.40 -18.97
N ASN A 381 13.51 -11.29 -19.56
CA ASN A 381 12.29 -11.85 -18.98
C ASN A 381 12.36 -13.37 -18.85
N MET A 382 11.77 -13.91 -17.79
CA MET A 382 11.92 -15.31 -17.41
C MET A 382 10.58 -15.99 -17.06
N GLU A 383 10.54 -17.31 -17.28
CA GLU A 383 9.51 -18.22 -16.80
C GLU A 383 10.09 -19.09 -15.68
N PHE A 384 9.51 -19.02 -14.49
CA PHE A 384 9.84 -19.84 -13.32
C PHE A 384 8.77 -20.93 -13.14
N THR A 385 9.14 -22.17 -13.39
CA THR A 385 8.24 -23.33 -13.24
C THR A 385 8.66 -24.22 -12.09
N GLY A 386 7.72 -24.63 -11.24
CA GLY A 386 7.99 -25.63 -10.20
C GLY A 386 6.90 -25.69 -9.14
N ASN A 387 6.95 -26.70 -8.28
CA ASN A 387 5.97 -26.87 -7.20
C ASN A 387 6.12 -25.78 -6.11
N PRO A 388 5.13 -25.59 -5.22
CA PRO A 388 5.21 -24.66 -4.11
C PRO A 388 6.38 -25.00 -3.19
N GLY A 389 7.01 -23.96 -2.63
CA GLY A 389 8.13 -24.16 -1.71
C GLY A 389 9.46 -24.57 -2.35
N THR A 390 9.61 -24.49 -3.68
CA THR A 390 10.90 -24.72 -4.38
C THR A 390 11.77 -23.46 -4.51
N ALA A 391 11.54 -22.45 -3.67
CA ALA A 391 12.33 -21.21 -3.58
C ALA A 391 12.28 -20.25 -4.81
N LYS A 392 11.23 -20.33 -5.66
CA LYS A 392 11.03 -19.42 -6.81
C LYS A 392 11.15 -17.93 -6.43
N THR A 393 10.34 -17.46 -5.47
CA THR A 393 10.35 -16.06 -5.01
C THR A 393 11.68 -15.67 -4.37
N THR A 394 12.32 -16.58 -3.63
CA THR A 394 13.63 -16.36 -3.02
C THR A 394 14.71 -16.13 -4.08
N VAL A 395 14.74 -16.97 -5.13
CA VAL A 395 15.68 -16.81 -6.25
C VAL A 395 15.40 -15.54 -7.05
N ALA A 396 14.12 -15.13 -7.21
CA ALA A 396 13.77 -13.87 -7.86
C ALA A 396 14.33 -12.65 -7.10
N ARG A 397 14.23 -12.63 -5.75
CA ARG A 397 14.82 -11.56 -4.92
C ARG A 397 16.34 -11.50 -5.03
N ILE A 398 17.00 -12.65 -5.03
CA ILE A 398 18.46 -12.72 -5.22
C ILE A 398 18.86 -12.20 -6.60
N LEU A 399 18.13 -12.58 -7.65
CA LEU A 399 18.36 -12.09 -9.01
C LEU A 399 18.20 -10.57 -9.13
N ALA A 400 17.20 -9.98 -8.47
CA ALA A 400 17.01 -8.54 -8.47
C ALA A 400 18.24 -7.82 -7.89
N GLY A 401 18.75 -8.31 -6.76
CA GLY A 401 20.01 -7.84 -6.18
C GLY A 401 21.21 -7.96 -7.13
N ILE A 402 21.41 -9.12 -7.75
CA ILE A 402 22.50 -9.34 -8.73
C ILE A 402 22.39 -8.38 -9.92
N PHE A 403 21.19 -8.17 -10.46
CA PHE A 403 20.99 -7.27 -11.59
C PHE A 403 21.17 -5.80 -11.23
N HIS A 404 20.84 -5.44 -9.99
CA HIS A 404 21.13 -4.12 -9.45
C HIS A 404 22.64 -3.89 -9.29
N GLU A 405 23.38 -4.85 -8.72
CA GLU A 405 24.86 -4.79 -8.61
C GLU A 405 25.55 -4.60 -9.98
N TYR A 406 24.99 -5.19 -11.03
CA TYR A 406 25.50 -5.04 -12.39
C TYR A 406 24.96 -3.82 -13.14
N GLY A 407 24.16 -2.97 -12.49
CA GLY A 407 23.61 -1.74 -13.05
C GLY A 407 22.60 -1.97 -14.18
N LEU A 408 21.95 -3.13 -14.22
CA LEU A 408 20.84 -3.39 -15.13
C LEU A 408 19.49 -2.91 -14.59
N LEU A 409 19.37 -2.85 -13.27
CA LEU A 409 18.20 -2.38 -12.54
C LEU A 409 18.64 -1.24 -11.61
N SER A 410 17.83 -0.19 -11.50
CA SER A 410 18.12 0.92 -10.59
C SER A 410 17.87 0.54 -9.13
N ASP A 411 17.15 -0.56 -8.88
CA ASP A 411 16.80 -1.04 -7.55
C ASP A 411 16.82 -2.58 -7.50
N GLY A 412 17.36 -3.13 -6.40
CA GLY A 412 17.51 -4.56 -6.15
C GLY A 412 16.28 -5.28 -5.58
N GLU A 413 15.14 -4.60 -5.50
CA GLU A 413 13.87 -5.17 -5.03
C GLU A 413 12.99 -5.76 -6.14
N ILE A 414 12.02 -6.58 -5.74
CA ILE A 414 10.99 -7.13 -6.63
C ILE A 414 9.62 -6.54 -6.29
N VAL A 415 8.80 -6.33 -7.31
CA VAL A 415 7.37 -6.05 -7.18
C VAL A 415 6.62 -7.35 -7.42
N GLU A 416 6.05 -7.92 -6.36
CA GLU A 416 5.30 -9.18 -6.41
C GLU A 416 3.81 -8.88 -6.63
N VAL A 417 3.22 -9.51 -7.64
CA VAL A 417 1.80 -9.35 -8.03
C VAL A 417 1.19 -10.70 -8.39
N GLY A 418 -0.12 -10.84 -8.20
CA GLY A 418 -0.92 -11.99 -8.63
C GLY A 418 -2.11 -11.55 -9.47
N ARG A 419 -3.12 -12.42 -9.59
CA ARG A 419 -4.36 -12.12 -10.34
C ARG A 419 -5.12 -10.94 -9.74
N ALA A 420 -5.17 -10.83 -8.41
CA ALA A 420 -5.99 -9.82 -7.73
C ALA A 420 -5.50 -8.40 -8.05
N GLU A 421 -4.19 -8.22 -8.20
CA GLU A 421 -3.55 -6.94 -8.48
C GLU A 421 -3.55 -6.60 -9.98
N LEU A 422 -3.74 -7.59 -10.86
CA LEU A 422 -3.65 -7.42 -12.30
C LEU A 422 -5.00 -7.43 -13.02
N VAL A 423 -6.06 -8.00 -12.43
CA VAL A 423 -7.37 -8.19 -13.07
C VAL A 423 -8.46 -7.48 -12.30
N ALA A 424 -9.09 -6.51 -12.96
CA ALA A 424 -10.21 -5.76 -12.38
C ALA A 424 -11.52 -6.56 -12.42
N LYS A 425 -12.48 -6.18 -11.57
CA LYS A 425 -13.84 -6.75 -11.57
C LYS A 425 -14.73 -6.21 -12.71
N TYR A 426 -14.33 -5.11 -13.36
CA TYR A 426 -15.11 -4.41 -14.39
C TYR A 426 -14.35 -4.25 -15.71
N ILE A 427 -15.08 -4.19 -16.83
CA ILE A 427 -14.52 -4.18 -18.19
C ILE A 427 -13.76 -2.88 -18.44
N GLY A 428 -12.55 -2.96 -19.00
CA GLY A 428 -11.74 -1.80 -19.38
C GLY A 428 -10.89 -1.19 -18.28
N GLN A 429 -10.91 -1.74 -17.06
CA GLN A 429 -10.06 -1.29 -15.94
C GLN A 429 -8.79 -2.14 -15.79
N THR A 430 -8.79 -3.37 -16.31
CA THR A 430 -7.66 -4.31 -16.23
C THR A 430 -6.38 -3.73 -16.84
N ALA A 431 -6.48 -3.05 -17.99
CA ALA A 431 -5.31 -2.45 -18.63
C ALA A 431 -4.64 -1.39 -17.74
N GLY A 432 -5.41 -0.63 -16.96
CA GLY A 432 -4.89 0.37 -16.02
C GLY A 432 -4.12 -0.27 -14.86
N LEU A 433 -4.63 -1.38 -14.30
CA LEU A 433 -3.96 -2.12 -13.23
C LEU A 433 -2.61 -2.69 -13.69
N VAL A 434 -2.58 -3.32 -14.87
CA VAL A 434 -1.34 -3.83 -15.45
C VAL A 434 -0.33 -2.69 -15.65
N LYS A 435 -0.74 -1.56 -16.23
CA LYS A 435 0.15 -0.39 -16.41
C LYS A 435 0.70 0.13 -15.09
N SER A 436 -0.14 0.21 -14.05
CA SER A 436 0.28 0.60 -12.70
C SER A 436 1.31 -0.37 -12.12
N ALA A 437 1.12 -1.68 -12.30
CA ALA A 437 2.10 -2.69 -11.87
C ALA A 437 3.46 -2.52 -12.59
N PHE A 438 3.46 -2.26 -13.89
CA PHE A 438 4.69 -1.98 -14.64
C PHE A 438 5.35 -0.67 -14.21
N GLN A 439 4.58 0.39 -13.94
CA GLN A 439 5.12 1.64 -13.40
C GLN A 439 5.78 1.44 -12.04
N LYS A 440 5.14 0.70 -11.12
CA LYS A 440 5.73 0.34 -9.81
C LYS A 440 7.00 -0.49 -9.95
N ALA A 441 7.09 -1.31 -11.00
CA ALA A 441 8.24 -2.17 -11.31
C ALA A 441 9.27 -1.51 -12.23
N ARG A 442 9.15 -0.21 -12.52
CA ARG A 442 10.16 0.51 -13.31
C ARG A 442 11.48 0.51 -12.55
N GLY A 443 12.54 0.05 -13.21
CA GLY A 443 13.86 -0.11 -12.63
C GLY A 443 14.02 -1.34 -11.72
N ARG A 444 13.02 -2.22 -11.66
CA ARG A 444 12.93 -3.40 -10.76
C ARG A 444 12.50 -4.66 -11.53
N ILE A 445 12.44 -5.79 -10.83
CA ILE A 445 11.79 -7.00 -11.35
C ILE A 445 10.30 -6.98 -11.03
N LEU A 446 9.44 -7.19 -12.03
CA LEU A 446 8.02 -7.51 -11.85
C LEU A 446 7.86 -9.04 -11.76
N PHE A 447 7.49 -9.54 -10.58
CA PHE A 447 7.27 -10.96 -10.32
C PHE A 447 5.78 -11.27 -10.29
N ILE A 448 5.29 -11.99 -11.30
CA ILE A 448 3.88 -12.38 -11.43
C ILE A 448 3.74 -13.81 -10.93
N ASP A 449 3.27 -13.98 -9.68
CA ASP A 449 3.03 -15.30 -9.11
C ASP A 449 1.72 -15.92 -9.59
N GLU A 450 1.72 -17.24 -9.69
CA GLU A 450 0.65 -18.03 -10.27
C GLU A 450 0.07 -17.44 -11.56
N ALA A 451 0.91 -16.99 -12.49
CA ALA A 451 0.50 -16.24 -13.68
C ALA A 451 -0.57 -16.95 -14.54
N TYR A 452 -0.57 -18.29 -14.52
CA TYR A 452 -1.61 -19.10 -15.16
C TYR A 452 -3.01 -18.82 -14.64
N SER A 453 -3.14 -18.25 -13.45
CA SER A 453 -4.43 -17.86 -12.87
C SER A 453 -5.10 -16.77 -13.70
N LEU A 454 -4.38 -16.03 -14.53
CA LEU A 454 -4.92 -15.05 -15.47
C LEU A 454 -5.65 -15.71 -16.66
N VAL A 455 -5.47 -17.00 -16.90
CA VAL A 455 -6.19 -17.71 -17.97
C VAL A 455 -7.58 -18.08 -17.48
N ASP A 456 -8.62 -17.56 -18.12
CA ASP A 456 -10.00 -18.03 -17.94
C ASP A 456 -10.43 -18.93 -19.11
N ASP A 457 -11.38 -19.83 -18.87
CA ASP A 457 -11.91 -20.75 -19.90
C ASP A 457 -12.82 -20.05 -20.94
N ARG A 458 -13.17 -18.77 -20.74
CA ARG A 458 -13.97 -17.97 -21.68
C ARG A 458 -13.05 -17.10 -22.53
N GLU A 459 -13.09 -17.25 -23.85
CA GLU A 459 -12.40 -16.34 -24.79
C GLU A 459 -12.94 -14.92 -24.70
N GLY A 460 -12.03 -13.95 -24.56
CA GLY A 460 -12.35 -12.52 -24.40
C GLY A 460 -12.65 -12.10 -22.97
N SER A 461 -12.16 -12.83 -21.96
CA SER A 461 -12.33 -12.45 -20.55
C SER A 461 -11.37 -11.33 -20.12
N PHE A 462 -11.59 -10.79 -18.92
CA PHE A 462 -10.68 -9.85 -18.27
C PHE A 462 -9.22 -10.35 -18.20
N GLY A 463 -9.04 -11.68 -18.10
CA GLY A 463 -7.73 -12.30 -18.11
C GLY A 463 -6.98 -12.16 -19.44
N ASP A 464 -7.69 -12.27 -20.57
CA ASP A 464 -7.11 -12.08 -21.90
C ASP A 464 -6.69 -10.60 -22.11
N GLU A 465 -7.48 -9.65 -21.59
CA GLU A 465 -7.13 -8.22 -21.59
C GLU A 465 -5.86 -7.96 -20.77
N ALA A 466 -5.72 -8.59 -19.59
CA ALA A 466 -4.52 -8.50 -18.77
C ALA A 466 -3.29 -9.03 -19.53
N ILE A 467 -3.39 -10.23 -20.12
CA ILE A 467 -2.28 -10.85 -20.86
C ILE A 467 -1.86 -9.98 -22.04
N ASN A 468 -2.81 -9.45 -22.82
CA ASN A 468 -2.51 -8.58 -23.95
C ASN A 468 -1.82 -7.28 -23.50
N THR A 469 -2.29 -6.69 -22.41
CA THR A 469 -1.68 -5.48 -21.85
C THR A 469 -0.28 -5.76 -21.31
N ILE A 470 -0.07 -6.91 -20.64
CA ILE A 470 1.26 -7.33 -20.17
C ILE A 470 2.23 -7.44 -21.36
N VAL A 471 1.81 -8.07 -22.47
CA VAL A 471 2.64 -8.18 -23.68
C VAL A 471 3.02 -6.82 -24.24
N GLN A 472 2.09 -5.85 -24.24
CA GLN A 472 2.35 -4.48 -24.68
C GLN A 472 3.34 -3.77 -23.74
N GLU A 473 3.11 -3.84 -22.43
CA GLU A 473 3.97 -3.15 -21.45
C GLU A 473 5.36 -3.79 -21.34
N MET A 474 5.51 -5.09 -21.62
CA MET A 474 6.82 -5.75 -21.77
C MET A 474 7.65 -5.17 -22.93
N GLU A 475 7.01 -4.64 -23.98
CA GLU A 475 7.70 -3.96 -25.07
C GLU A 475 8.05 -2.53 -24.68
N ASN A 476 7.09 -1.79 -24.12
CA ASN A 476 7.25 -0.39 -23.73
C ASN A 476 8.32 -0.21 -22.65
N ASN A 477 8.44 -1.17 -21.72
CA ASN A 477 9.32 -1.09 -20.55
C ASN A 477 10.52 -2.05 -20.64
N ARG A 478 10.84 -2.56 -21.84
CA ARG A 478 11.85 -3.63 -22.05
C ARG A 478 13.26 -3.30 -21.52
N GLU A 479 13.60 -2.02 -21.40
CA GLU A 479 14.92 -1.55 -20.97
C GLU A 479 15.00 -1.34 -19.46
N ASN A 480 13.86 -1.13 -18.79
CA ASN A 480 13.79 -0.71 -17.40
C ASN A 480 13.10 -1.73 -16.49
N THR A 481 12.41 -2.75 -17.02
CA THR A 481 11.68 -3.73 -16.21
C THR A 481 11.95 -5.14 -16.71
N ILE A 482 12.31 -6.03 -15.78
CA ILE A 482 12.44 -7.47 -16.05
C ILE A 482 11.20 -8.16 -15.49
N VAL A 483 10.50 -8.94 -16.32
CA VAL A 483 9.30 -9.66 -15.90
C VAL A 483 9.62 -11.14 -15.66
N ILE A 484 9.22 -11.66 -14.51
CA ILE A 484 9.30 -13.07 -14.15
C ILE A 484 7.89 -13.63 -13.95
N PHE A 485 7.51 -14.62 -14.76
CA PHE A 485 6.25 -15.34 -14.61
C PHE A 485 6.47 -16.62 -13.82
N ALA A 486 5.78 -16.81 -12.70
CA ALA A 486 5.90 -17.99 -11.85
C ALA A 486 4.63 -18.85 -11.83
N GLY A 487 4.80 -20.17 -11.76
CA GLY A 487 3.68 -21.09 -11.58
C GLY A 487 4.02 -22.57 -11.71
N TYR A 488 2.98 -23.41 -11.75
CA TYR A 488 3.11 -24.86 -11.94
C TYR A 488 3.47 -25.19 -13.39
N PRO A 489 4.37 -26.15 -13.66
CA PRO A 489 4.84 -26.46 -15.01
C PRO A 489 3.73 -26.65 -16.05
N ASP A 490 2.75 -27.51 -15.75
CA ASP A 490 1.68 -27.86 -16.69
C ASP A 490 0.73 -26.68 -16.96
N LYS A 491 0.45 -25.88 -15.93
CA LYS A 491 -0.44 -24.71 -16.04
C LYS A 491 0.23 -23.55 -16.78
N MET A 492 1.54 -23.38 -16.59
CA MET A 492 2.32 -22.34 -17.28
C MET A 492 2.39 -22.60 -18.78
N GLU A 493 2.46 -23.86 -19.22
CA GLU A 493 2.41 -24.19 -20.65
C GLU A 493 1.08 -23.74 -21.28
N ARG A 494 -0.04 -23.98 -20.58
CA ARG A 494 -1.36 -23.49 -21.00
C ARG A 494 -1.41 -21.95 -21.07
N PHE A 495 -0.83 -21.27 -20.08
CA PHE A 495 -0.73 -19.81 -20.05
C PHE A 495 0.03 -19.24 -21.25
N PHE A 496 1.23 -19.75 -21.54
CA PHE A 496 2.01 -19.26 -22.69
C PHE A 496 1.37 -19.63 -24.04
N SER A 497 0.61 -20.72 -24.11
CA SER A 497 -0.13 -21.09 -25.32
C SER A 497 -1.28 -20.14 -25.64
N ARG A 498 -1.76 -19.38 -24.65
CA ARG A 498 -2.91 -18.46 -24.80
C ARG A 498 -2.59 -17.27 -25.69
N ASN A 499 -1.36 -16.74 -25.61
CA ASN A 499 -0.90 -15.64 -26.45
C ASN A 499 0.52 -15.91 -26.98
N PRO A 500 0.69 -16.18 -28.30
CA PRO A 500 2.00 -16.41 -28.90
C PRO A 500 3.00 -15.27 -28.70
N GLY A 501 2.52 -14.03 -28.60
CA GLY A 501 3.34 -12.82 -28.38
C GLY A 501 3.97 -12.74 -27.00
N LEU A 502 3.47 -13.53 -26.04
CA LEU A 502 4.06 -13.67 -24.71
C LEU A 502 5.28 -14.59 -24.76
N ARG A 503 5.17 -15.74 -25.45
CA ARG A 503 6.25 -16.73 -25.51
C ARG A 503 7.51 -16.19 -26.17
N SER A 504 7.38 -15.37 -27.22
CA SER A 504 8.52 -14.75 -27.90
C SER A 504 9.28 -13.73 -27.03
N ARG A 505 8.64 -13.17 -26.00
CA ARG A 505 9.20 -12.14 -25.11
C ARG A 505 9.74 -12.69 -23.79
N VAL A 506 9.64 -14.01 -23.56
CA VAL A 506 10.15 -14.68 -22.35
C VAL A 506 11.14 -15.78 -22.78
N PRO A 507 12.40 -15.41 -23.11
CA PRO A 507 13.37 -16.35 -23.67
C PRO A 507 13.95 -17.33 -22.64
N PHE A 508 13.97 -16.97 -21.36
CA PHE A 508 14.58 -17.80 -20.31
C PHE A 508 13.53 -18.63 -19.58
N ARG A 509 13.72 -19.96 -19.52
CA ARG A 509 12.89 -20.88 -18.75
C ARG A 509 13.73 -21.55 -17.68
N ILE A 510 13.38 -21.29 -16.42
CA ILE A 510 14.01 -21.86 -15.25
C ILE A 510 13.04 -22.86 -14.60
N ARG A 511 13.50 -24.11 -14.47
CA ARG A 511 12.75 -25.18 -13.84
C ARG A 511 13.30 -25.44 -12.44
N PHE A 512 12.43 -25.30 -11.45
CA PHE A 512 12.68 -25.55 -10.04
C PHE A 512 12.15 -26.94 -9.70
N GLU A 513 13.06 -27.91 -9.64
CA GLU A 513 12.76 -29.28 -9.27
C GLU A 513 12.47 -29.42 -7.77
N ASP A 514 11.76 -30.49 -7.40
CA ASP A 514 11.51 -30.81 -6.01
C ASP A 514 12.81 -31.22 -5.31
N TYR A 515 12.95 -30.79 -4.06
CA TYR A 515 14.10 -31.15 -3.24
C TYR A 515 14.13 -32.65 -2.94
N SER A 516 15.33 -33.22 -2.90
CA SER A 516 15.59 -34.53 -2.29
C SER A 516 15.28 -34.49 -0.79
N ALA A 517 15.07 -35.66 -0.18
CA ALA A 517 14.79 -35.72 1.26
C ALA A 517 15.96 -35.16 2.09
N ASP A 518 17.18 -35.36 1.61
CA ASP A 518 18.40 -34.87 2.25
C ASP A 518 18.50 -33.34 2.12
N GLU A 519 18.19 -32.79 0.95
CA GLU A 519 18.08 -31.33 0.76
C GLU A 519 16.96 -30.73 1.62
N MET A 520 15.81 -31.39 1.74
CA MET A 520 14.73 -30.96 2.63
C MET A 520 15.17 -30.93 4.10
N ALA A 521 15.92 -31.94 4.56
CA ALA A 521 16.45 -31.98 5.93
C ALA A 521 17.47 -30.85 6.16
N GLN A 522 18.33 -30.56 5.19
CA GLN A 522 19.25 -29.43 5.24
C GLN A 522 18.51 -28.08 5.29
N ILE A 523 17.42 -27.93 4.51
CA ILE A 523 16.56 -26.73 4.56
C ILE A 523 15.92 -26.58 5.94
N ALA A 524 15.44 -27.66 6.54
CA ALA A 524 14.87 -27.62 7.90
C ALA A 524 15.93 -27.21 8.94
N GLU A 525 17.16 -27.71 8.82
CA GLU A 525 18.28 -27.30 9.69
C GLU A 525 18.64 -25.82 9.52
N GLN A 526 18.69 -25.32 8.27
CA GLN A 526 18.91 -23.90 8.00
C GLN A 526 17.79 -23.02 8.57
N GLU A 527 16.52 -23.44 8.44
CA GLU A 527 15.37 -22.69 8.95
C GLU A 527 15.37 -22.64 10.49
N ALA A 528 15.70 -23.74 11.16
CA ALA A 528 15.87 -23.77 12.61
C ALA A 528 16.99 -22.81 13.05
N ARG A 529 18.14 -22.85 12.38
CA ARG A 529 19.28 -21.97 12.68
C ARG A 529 18.95 -20.50 12.49
N LYS A 530 18.22 -20.14 11.43
CA LYS A 530 17.76 -18.76 11.19
C LYS A 530 16.87 -18.22 12.32
N ARG A 531 16.15 -19.12 13.01
CA ARG A 531 15.28 -18.79 14.15
C ARG A 531 16.00 -18.90 15.51
N GLY A 532 17.31 -19.12 15.50
CA GLY A 532 18.11 -19.23 16.73
C GLY A 532 18.10 -20.62 17.38
N PHE A 533 17.56 -21.64 16.70
CA PHE A 533 17.51 -23.01 17.21
C PHE A 533 18.60 -23.89 16.59
N THR A 534 19.07 -24.88 17.36
CA THR A 534 19.91 -25.97 16.85
C THR A 534 19.13 -27.28 16.85
N ILE A 535 19.47 -28.21 15.96
CA ILE A 535 18.85 -29.54 15.89
C ILE A 535 19.85 -30.57 16.41
N GLU A 536 19.45 -31.36 17.40
CA GLU A 536 20.29 -32.41 17.97
C GLU A 536 20.62 -33.48 16.92
N PRO A 537 21.84 -34.07 16.91
CA PRO A 537 22.21 -35.11 15.95
C PRO A 537 21.24 -36.29 15.89
N GLN A 538 20.61 -36.66 17.01
CA GLN A 538 19.64 -37.75 17.10
C GLN A 538 18.31 -37.38 16.41
N ALA A 539 17.91 -36.11 16.50
CA ALA A 539 16.72 -35.58 15.83
C ALA A 539 16.88 -35.49 14.30
N LYS A 540 18.12 -35.39 13.77
CA LYS A 540 18.36 -35.31 12.32
C LYS A 540 17.81 -36.52 11.55
N ALA A 541 18.00 -37.73 12.09
CA ALA A 541 17.48 -38.95 11.48
C ALA A 541 15.95 -38.95 11.42
N LYS A 542 15.30 -38.39 12.45
CA LYS A 542 13.85 -38.21 12.48
C LYS A 542 13.38 -37.22 11.42
N VAL A 543 14.02 -36.06 11.33
CA VAL A 543 13.73 -35.02 10.33
C VAL A 543 13.83 -35.60 8.91
N GLU A 544 14.92 -36.31 8.60
CA GLU A 544 15.07 -36.97 7.29
C GLU A 544 13.95 -37.98 7.02
N SER A 545 13.56 -38.80 8.00
CA SER A 545 12.46 -39.75 7.86
C SER A 545 11.14 -39.05 7.57
N LEU A 546 10.88 -37.92 8.24
CA LEU A 546 9.68 -37.11 8.01
C LEU A 546 9.70 -36.47 6.61
N CYS A 547 10.84 -35.95 6.16
CA CYS A 547 11.02 -35.42 4.80
C CYS A 547 10.79 -36.51 3.73
N ARG A 548 11.33 -37.73 3.93
CA ARG A 548 11.08 -38.87 3.02
C ARG A 548 9.61 -39.24 2.95
N ALA A 549 8.89 -39.18 4.07
CA ALA A 549 7.46 -39.45 4.11
C ALA A 549 6.66 -38.35 3.37
N ALA A 550 7.03 -37.08 3.58
CA ALA A 550 6.37 -35.93 2.97
C ALA A 550 6.47 -35.92 1.43
N LYS A 551 7.60 -36.35 0.87
CA LYS A 551 7.79 -36.48 -0.59
C LYS A 551 6.77 -37.37 -1.31
N LYS A 552 6.08 -38.26 -0.58
CA LYS A 552 5.02 -39.10 -1.17
C LYS A 552 3.75 -38.32 -1.49
N PHE A 553 3.65 -37.08 -1.02
CA PHE A 553 2.50 -36.20 -1.19
C PHE A 553 2.90 -34.98 -2.03
N PRO A 554 2.35 -34.80 -3.25
CA PRO A 554 2.74 -33.74 -4.17
C PRO A 554 2.65 -32.32 -3.57
N ASP A 555 1.63 -32.06 -2.76
CA ASP A 555 1.36 -30.73 -2.19
C ASP A 555 2.05 -30.49 -0.83
N MET A 556 2.76 -31.49 -0.30
CA MET A 556 3.46 -31.43 1.00
C MET A 556 4.98 -31.65 0.86
N GLY A 557 5.51 -31.71 -0.35
CA GLY A 557 6.95 -31.72 -0.59
C GLY A 557 7.55 -30.30 -0.52
N ASN A 558 8.85 -30.19 -0.25
CA ASN A 558 9.67 -28.96 -0.37
C ASN A 558 9.66 -27.99 0.83
N GLY A 559 10.21 -26.78 0.62
CA GLY A 559 10.58 -25.84 1.68
C GLY A 559 9.43 -25.34 2.54
N ARG A 560 8.20 -25.28 2.00
CA ARG A 560 7.01 -24.93 2.81
C ARG A 560 6.76 -25.99 3.89
N PHE A 561 6.92 -27.28 3.56
CA PHE A 561 6.83 -28.36 4.54
C PHE A 561 7.97 -28.26 5.57
N CYS A 562 9.21 -28.02 5.14
CA CYS A 562 10.34 -27.87 6.05
C CYS A 562 10.13 -26.72 7.05
N ARG A 563 9.62 -25.58 6.58
CA ARG A 563 9.27 -24.44 7.43
C ARG A 563 8.23 -24.83 8.47
N ASN A 564 7.11 -25.42 8.03
CA ASN A 564 6.03 -25.83 8.92
C ASN A 564 6.50 -26.90 9.94
N LEU A 565 7.36 -27.81 9.52
CA LEU A 565 7.95 -28.83 10.39
C LEU A 565 8.76 -28.18 11.53
N VAL A 566 9.58 -27.18 11.21
CA VAL A 566 10.38 -26.44 12.19
C VAL A 566 9.49 -25.56 13.08
N GLU A 567 8.45 -24.91 12.54
CA GLU A 567 7.50 -24.12 13.34
C GLU A 567 6.81 -24.98 14.39
N ASN A 568 6.32 -26.16 13.98
CA ASN A 568 5.72 -27.11 14.92
C ASN A 568 6.72 -27.58 15.97
N ALA A 569 7.97 -27.88 15.57
CA ALA A 569 9.00 -28.28 16.53
C ALA A 569 9.33 -27.18 17.55
N ILE A 570 9.33 -25.91 17.14
CA ILE A 570 9.51 -24.78 18.05
C ILE A 570 8.31 -24.65 19.01
N LEU A 571 7.08 -24.90 18.55
CA LEU A 571 5.90 -24.92 19.41
C LEU A 571 5.97 -26.05 20.45
N GLU A 572 6.40 -27.26 20.05
CA GLU A 572 6.59 -28.37 20.99
C GLU A 572 7.72 -28.08 21.99
N TYR A 573 8.84 -27.50 21.54
CA TYR A 573 9.90 -27.03 22.43
C TYR A 573 9.38 -26.02 23.45
N ALA A 574 8.54 -25.06 23.01
CA ALA A 574 7.95 -24.06 23.89
C ALA A 574 6.99 -24.71 24.91
N SER A 575 6.17 -25.67 24.49
CA SER A 575 5.27 -26.40 25.36
C SER A 575 6.04 -27.21 26.41
N ARG A 576 7.09 -27.92 26.00
CA ARG A 576 7.96 -28.73 26.87
C ARG A 576 8.72 -27.88 27.90
N ASN A 577 9.29 -26.74 27.50
CA ASN A 577 10.18 -25.95 28.36
C ASN A 577 9.48 -24.80 29.12
N TYR A 578 8.37 -24.28 28.60
CA TYR A 578 7.66 -23.12 29.17
C TYR A 578 6.21 -23.43 29.59
N GLY A 579 5.67 -24.61 29.26
CA GLY A 579 4.31 -25.00 29.60
C GLY A 579 4.09 -25.39 31.06
N ASN A 580 5.15 -25.77 31.79
CA ASN A 580 5.07 -26.15 33.20
C ASN A 580 5.43 -24.96 34.10
N SER A 581 4.43 -24.41 34.80
CA SER A 581 4.59 -23.32 35.76
C SER A 581 5.22 -23.82 37.06
N GLY A 582 6.56 -23.86 37.13
CA GLY A 582 7.28 -24.18 38.36
C GLY A 582 8.78 -24.47 38.24
N GLU A 583 9.28 -24.77 37.05
CA GLU A 583 10.71 -25.02 36.80
C GLU A 583 11.34 -23.87 36.00
N GLU A 584 12.62 -23.57 36.24
CA GLU A 584 13.33 -22.61 35.39
C GLU A 584 13.47 -23.19 33.97
N PRO A 585 13.01 -22.48 32.93
CA PRO A 585 13.03 -23.00 31.57
C PRO A 585 14.48 -23.21 31.11
N ASN A 586 14.75 -24.38 30.52
CA ASN A 586 16.01 -24.61 29.82
C ASN A 586 16.09 -23.69 28.60
N ARG A 587 17.22 -22.99 28.45
CA ARG A 587 17.47 -21.97 27.41
C ARG A 587 18.59 -22.40 26.46
N ASP A 588 18.70 -23.70 26.22
CA ASP A 588 19.64 -24.25 25.25
C ASP A 588 19.19 -24.04 23.79
N PHE A 589 17.91 -23.72 23.57
CA PHE A 589 17.29 -23.53 22.26
C PHE A 589 17.63 -24.69 21.30
N CYS A 590 17.62 -25.91 21.84
CA CYS A 590 17.95 -27.13 21.12
C CYS A 590 16.68 -27.96 20.87
N LEU A 591 16.39 -28.23 19.60
CA LEU A 591 15.30 -29.10 19.16
C LEU A 591 15.75 -30.57 19.22
N THR A 592 15.01 -31.35 19.98
CA THR A 592 15.21 -32.78 20.23
C THR A 592 14.29 -33.63 19.34
N GLU A 593 14.48 -34.95 19.33
CA GLU A 593 13.66 -35.84 18.49
C GLU A 593 12.16 -35.74 18.82
N GLU A 594 11.82 -35.57 20.09
CA GLU A 594 10.44 -35.51 20.58
C GLU A 594 9.69 -34.27 20.10
N ASP A 595 10.40 -33.18 19.81
CA ASP A 595 9.80 -31.94 19.32
C ASP A 595 9.30 -32.09 17.86
N PHE A 596 9.85 -33.03 17.08
CA PHE A 596 9.47 -33.23 15.67
C PHE A 596 8.27 -34.17 15.50
N VAL A 597 7.07 -33.62 15.72
CA VAL A 597 5.79 -34.30 15.54
C VAL A 597 5.07 -33.79 14.29
N LEU A 598 4.44 -34.69 13.52
CA LEU A 598 3.51 -34.30 12.46
C LEU A 598 2.17 -33.92 13.10
N SER A 599 1.73 -32.68 12.93
CA SER A 599 0.42 -32.23 13.44
C SER A 599 -0.73 -33.10 12.90
N ASP A 600 -1.73 -33.36 13.74
CA ASP A 600 -2.92 -34.17 13.40
C ASP A 600 -3.70 -33.63 12.21
N THR A 601 -3.53 -32.36 11.84
CA THR A 601 -4.12 -31.76 10.63
C THR A 601 -3.55 -32.37 9.35
N ALA A 602 -2.25 -32.71 9.32
CA ALA A 602 -1.64 -33.47 8.22
C ALA A 602 -2.12 -34.93 8.24
N ALA A 603 -2.33 -35.50 9.43
CA ALA A 603 -2.88 -36.84 9.60
C ALA A 603 -4.38 -36.94 9.22
N LYS A 604 -5.18 -35.89 9.39
CA LYS A 604 -6.62 -35.88 9.02
C LYS A 604 -6.87 -35.79 7.52
N SER A 605 -5.90 -35.31 6.72
CA SER A 605 -5.94 -35.50 5.26
C SER A 605 -5.96 -36.99 4.86
N LYS A 606 -5.52 -37.90 5.74
CA LYS A 606 -5.61 -39.36 5.54
C LYS A 606 -7.05 -39.90 5.48
N ALA A 607 -8.07 -39.11 5.88
CA ALA A 607 -9.44 -39.59 5.99
C ALA A 607 -10.37 -39.20 4.82
N ALA A 608 -9.92 -38.35 3.89
CA ALA A 608 -10.70 -38.01 2.70
C ALA A 608 -10.65 -39.17 1.70
N ARG A 609 -11.52 -40.18 1.88
CA ARG A 609 -11.80 -41.19 0.85
C ARG A 609 -12.25 -40.48 -0.43
N PRO A 610 -11.88 -40.99 -1.62
CA PRO A 610 -12.46 -40.47 -2.85
C PRO A 610 -13.96 -40.73 -2.79
N ILE A 611 -14.76 -39.67 -2.85
CA ILE A 611 -16.18 -39.78 -3.16
C ILE A 611 -16.24 -40.19 -4.62
N GLY A 612 -16.11 -41.49 -4.87
CA GLY A 612 -16.37 -42.09 -6.15
C GLY A 612 -17.88 -42.07 -6.39
N PHE A 613 -18.32 -41.31 -7.39
CA PHE A 613 -19.50 -41.72 -8.15
C PHE A 613 -19.03 -42.79 -9.12
N ALA A 614 -19.34 -44.04 -8.78
CA ALA A 614 -19.36 -45.14 -9.74
C ALA A 614 -20.83 -45.48 -10.01
N ALA A 615 -21.14 -45.58 -11.31
CA ALA A 615 -22.41 -45.89 -11.98
C ALA A 615 -23.44 -44.75 -12.08
#